data_AF-A0A9N9ITQ6-F1
#
_entry.id   AF-A0A9N9ITQ6-F1
#
_cell.length_a   1.000
_cell.length_b   1.000
_cell.length_c   1.000
_cell.angle_alpha   90.00
_cell.angle_beta   90.00
_cell.angle_gamma   90.00
#
_symmetry.space_group_name_H-M   'P 1'
#
loop_
_entity.id
_entity.type
_entity.pdbx_description
1 polymer ?
#
loop_
_entity_poly.entity_id
_entity_poly.type
_entity_poly.pdbx_seq_one_letter_code
_entity_poly.pdbx_strand_id
1 'polypeptide(L)'
;MSTVESVYQIIFPWLIKLPTAQNRKFFEANKEFNEFISDIIKTRRDEVENQNGYNNGRVDLLTSMLELSNQEGIHTDSKQLRDEMVGFFVAGHDTTSMALSSSLYFLAKYPEMQERARGEVIS
;
A
#
# COMPACT_ATOMS: atom_id res chain seq x y z
N MET A 1 13.49 14.99 2.99
CA MET A 1 12.49 15.74 2.21
C MET A 1 12.34 17.09 2.87
N SER A 2 12.86 18.17 2.27
CA SER A 2 12.67 19.49 2.89
C SER A 2 11.20 19.87 2.70
N THR A 3 10.50 20.17 3.79
CA THR A 3 9.06 20.51 3.76
C THR A 3 8.75 21.68 2.81
N VAL A 4 9.74 22.54 2.59
CA VAL A 4 9.67 23.71 1.72
C VAL A 4 9.51 23.33 0.24
N GLU A 5 10.22 22.31 -0.25
CA GLU A 5 10.12 21.86 -1.65
C GLU A 5 8.73 21.30 -1.99
N SER A 6 8.11 20.60 -1.03
CA SER A 6 6.77 20.01 -1.20
C SER A 6 5.67 21.06 -1.36
N VAL A 7 5.73 22.15 -0.57
CA VAL A 7 4.73 23.24 -0.63
C VAL A 7 4.76 23.94 -1.99
N TYR A 8 5.94 24.16 -2.57
CA TYR A 8 6.05 24.78 -3.88
C TYR A 8 5.48 23.91 -5.00
N GLN A 9 5.58 22.59 -4.91
CA GLN A 9 4.99 21.69 -5.90
C GLN A 9 3.45 21.71 -5.87
N ILE A 10 2.84 21.92 -4.69
CA ILE A 10 1.39 22.08 -4.56
C ILE A 10 0.91 23.39 -5.20
N ILE A 11 1.63 24.49 -4.95
CA ILE A 11 1.28 25.81 -5.49
C ILE A 11 1.60 25.90 -7.00
N PHE A 12 2.67 25.23 -7.45
CA PHE A 12 3.12 25.23 -8.83
C PHE A 12 3.28 23.79 -9.36
N PRO A 13 2.17 23.14 -9.76
CA PRO A 13 2.17 21.73 -10.18
C PRO A 13 3.09 21.41 -11.37
N TRP A 14 3.45 22.41 -12.18
CA TRP A 14 4.36 22.22 -13.31
C TRP A 14 5.82 21.98 -12.88
N LEU A 15 6.20 22.34 -11.64
CA LEU A 15 7.55 22.10 -11.12
C LEU A 15 7.90 20.61 -11.06
N ILE A 16 6.91 19.72 -10.88
CA ILE A 16 7.13 18.26 -10.87
C ILE A 16 7.53 17.74 -12.27
N LYS A 17 7.22 18.48 -13.34
CA LYS A 17 7.58 18.11 -14.72
C LYS A 17 9.01 18.50 -15.10
N LEU A 18 9.69 19.30 -14.27
CA LEU A 18 11.07 19.70 -14.55
C LEU A 18 12.01 18.49 -14.39
N PRO A 19 13.03 18.34 -15.26
CA PRO A 19 13.92 17.17 -15.27
C PRO A 19 14.99 17.22 -14.16
N THR A 20 14.61 17.54 -12.93
CA THR A 20 15.50 17.56 -11.77
C THR A 20 15.85 16.14 -11.33
N ALA A 21 16.99 15.95 -10.66
CA ALA A 21 17.37 14.65 -10.12
C ALA A 21 16.34 14.11 -9.11
N GLN A 22 15.68 14.99 -8.35
CA GLN A 22 14.65 14.62 -7.40
C GLN A 22 13.37 14.13 -8.10
N ASN A 23 12.89 14.85 -9.12
CA ASN A 23 11.71 14.44 -9.89
C ASN A 23 11.96 13.13 -10.62
N ARG A 24 13.16 12.93 -11.19
CA ARG A 24 13.54 11.65 -11.81
C ARG A 24 13.44 10.48 -10.84
N LYS A 25 14.05 10.60 -9.66
CA LYS A 25 13.96 9.59 -8.60
C LYS A 25 12.52 9.32 -8.17
N PHE A 26 11.70 10.36 -8.04
CA PHE A 26 10.29 10.21 -7.72
C PHE A 26 9.53 9.41 -8.80
N PHE A 27 9.71 9.74 -10.08
CA PHE A 27 9.06 9.01 -11.18
C PHE A 27 9.58 7.58 -11.33
N GLU A 28 10.88 7.34 -11.11
CA GLU A 28 11.47 6.00 -11.09
C GLU A 28 10.85 5.15 -9.96
N ALA A 29 10.80 5.66 -8.74
CA ALA A 29 10.18 4.96 -7.61
C ALA A 29 8.68 4.71 -7.83
N ASN A 30 7.94 5.68 -8.39
CA ASN A 30 6.53 5.48 -8.73
C ASN A 30 6.36 4.42 -9.82
N LYS A 31 7.28 4.35 -10.78
CA LYS A 31 7.25 3.33 -11.83
C LYS A 31 7.46 1.94 -11.23
N GLU A 32 8.52 1.76 -10.44
CA GLU A 32 8.82 0.49 -9.76
C GLU A 32 7.66 0.03 -8.88
N PHE A 33 7.05 0.95 -8.12
CA PHE A 33 5.90 0.64 -7.28
C PHE A 33 4.68 0.20 -8.10
N ASN A 34 4.37 0.90 -9.20
CA ASN A 34 3.28 0.51 -10.08
C ASN A 34 3.51 -0.84 -10.77
N GLU A 35 4.76 -1.15 -11.15
CA GLU A 35 5.15 -2.45 -11.70
C GLU A 35 4.95 -3.55 -10.66
N PHE A 36 5.40 -3.35 -9.43
CA PHE A 36 5.19 -4.28 -8.32
C PHE A 36 3.71 -4.61 -8.07
N ILE A 37 2.83 -3.60 -8.01
CA ILE A 37 1.39 -3.83 -7.84
C ILE A 37 0.80 -4.55 -9.06
N SER A 38 1.25 -4.20 -10.27
CA SER A 38 0.78 -4.86 -11.50
C SER A 38 1.17 -6.33 -11.54
N ASP A 39 2.37 -6.68 -11.06
CA ASP A 39 2.84 -8.06 -10.96
C ASP A 39 1.99 -8.86 -9.95
N ILE A 40 1.67 -8.28 -8.78
CA ILE A 40 0.75 -8.92 -7.81
C ILE A 40 -0.61 -9.21 -8.43
N ILE A 41 -1.18 -8.22 -9.14
CA ILE A 41 -2.49 -8.38 -9.80
C ILE A 41 -2.42 -9.49 -10.86
N LYS A 42 -1.36 -9.51 -11.66
CA LYS A 42 -1.17 -10.53 -12.69
C LYS A 42 -1.04 -11.93 -12.09
N THR A 43 -0.15 -12.11 -11.11
CA THR A 43 0.01 -13.39 -10.41
C THR A 43 -1.32 -13.87 -9.85
N ARG A 44 -2.08 -12.97 -9.22
CA ARG A 44 -3.38 -13.35 -8.64
C ARG A 44 -4.43 -13.70 -9.68
N ARG A 45 -4.49 -12.99 -10.81
CA ARG A 45 -5.38 -13.36 -11.93
C ARG A 45 -5.05 -14.75 -12.46
N ASP A 46 -3.78 -15.03 -12.69
CA ASP A 46 -3.32 -16.33 -13.18
C ASP A 46 -3.68 -17.45 -12.17
N GLU A 47 -3.58 -17.21 -10.87
CA GLU A 47 -3.98 -18.16 -9.83
C GLU A 47 -5.49 -18.44 -9.81
N VAL A 48 -6.32 -17.40 -9.98
CA VAL A 48 -7.78 -17.51 -10.01
C VAL A 48 -8.26 -18.24 -11.27
N GLU A 49 -7.70 -17.93 -12.45
CA GLU A 49 -8.07 -18.55 -13.72
C GLU A 49 -7.68 -20.04 -13.78
N ASN A 50 -6.52 -20.41 -13.24
CA ASN A 50 -6.03 -21.79 -13.28
C ASN A 50 -6.63 -22.71 -12.21
N GLN A 51 -7.65 -22.27 -11.44
CA GLN A 51 -8.28 -22.98 -10.31
C GLN A 51 -7.32 -23.44 -9.19
N ASN A 52 -6.02 -23.13 -9.30
CA ASN A 52 -4.99 -23.41 -8.30
C ASN A 52 -5.04 -22.43 -7.11
N GLY A 53 -5.75 -21.30 -7.26
CA GLY A 53 -5.89 -20.25 -6.23
C GLY A 53 -7.05 -20.46 -5.25
N TYR A 54 -7.96 -21.40 -5.50
CA TYR A 54 -9.02 -21.79 -4.55
C TYR A 54 -8.48 -22.76 -3.49
N ASN A 55 -7.27 -22.49 -2.98
CA ASN A 55 -6.69 -23.25 -1.89
C ASN A 55 -7.30 -22.77 -0.55
N ASN A 56 -8.19 -23.59 0.01
CA ASN A 56 -8.65 -23.55 1.42
C ASN A 56 -9.53 -22.37 1.86
N GLY A 57 -10.39 -21.81 1.01
CA GLY A 57 -11.45 -20.89 1.47
C GLY A 57 -10.98 -19.55 2.03
N ARG A 58 -9.71 -19.16 1.80
CA ARG A 58 -9.22 -17.82 2.10
C ARG A 58 -9.40 -16.92 0.88
N VAL A 59 -10.49 -16.16 0.88
CA VAL A 59 -10.70 -15.07 -0.06
C VAL A 59 -9.98 -13.84 0.47
N ASP A 60 -8.93 -13.40 -0.21
CA ASP A 60 -8.32 -12.09 0.07
C ASP A 60 -9.00 -10.98 -0.74
N LEU A 61 -8.72 -9.73 -0.36
CA LEU A 61 -9.36 -8.54 -0.93
C LEU A 61 -9.25 -8.50 -2.47
N LEU A 62 -8.09 -8.87 -3.00
CA LEU A 62 -7.84 -8.85 -4.44
C LEU A 62 -8.66 -9.93 -5.15
N THR A 63 -8.74 -11.13 -4.58
CA THR A 63 -9.65 -12.18 -5.07
C THR A 63 -11.11 -11.70 -5.05
N SER A 64 -11.58 -11.08 -3.97
CA SER A 64 -12.94 -10.53 -3.91
C SER A 64 -13.19 -9.47 -4.98
N MET A 65 -12.23 -8.57 -5.21
CA MET A 65 -12.35 -7.53 -6.26
C MET A 65 -12.41 -8.12 -7.67
N LEU A 66 -11.62 -9.17 -7.94
CA LEU A 66 -11.64 -9.88 -9.22
C LEU A 66 -12.96 -10.66 -9.44
N GLU A 67 -13.46 -11.32 -8.40
CA GLU A 67 -14.74 -12.04 -8.45
C GLU A 67 -15.92 -11.09 -8.70
N LEU A 68 -15.99 -9.97 -7.98
CA LEU A 68 -17.02 -8.95 -8.17
C LEU A 68 -16.99 -8.35 -9.59
N SER A 69 -15.78 -8.07 -10.11
CA SER A 69 -15.59 -7.62 -11.49
C SER A 69 -16.18 -8.60 -12.50
N ASN A 70 -15.92 -9.90 -12.32
CA ASN A 70 -16.45 -10.93 -13.20
C ASN A 70 -17.97 -11.10 -13.07
N GLN A 71 -18.53 -10.96 -11.86
CA GLN A 71 -19.97 -11.10 -11.59
C GLN A 71 -20.81 -9.94 -12.16
N GLU A 72 -20.33 -8.70 -12.05
CA GLU A 72 -21.07 -7.53 -12.53
C GLU A 72 -20.92 -7.31 -14.05
N GLY A 73 -20.12 -8.14 -14.73
CA GLY A 73 -19.78 -7.94 -16.15
C GLY A 73 -18.97 -6.66 -16.41
N ILE A 74 -18.51 -6.01 -15.34
CA ILE A 74 -17.61 -4.87 -15.38
C ILE A 74 -16.22 -5.45 -15.48
N HIS A 75 -15.63 -5.47 -16.68
CA HIS A 75 -14.20 -5.67 -16.80
C HIS A 75 -13.51 -4.50 -16.09
N THR A 76 -13.12 -4.70 -14.82
CA THR A 76 -12.33 -3.70 -14.11
C THR A 76 -11.06 -3.54 -14.90
N ASP A 77 -10.89 -2.36 -15.50
CA ASP A 77 -9.68 -2.00 -16.21
C ASP A 77 -8.50 -2.31 -15.27
N SER A 78 -7.48 -3.01 -15.78
CA SER A 78 -6.29 -3.36 -15.00
C SER A 78 -5.68 -2.14 -14.33
N LYS A 79 -5.87 -0.95 -14.94
CA LYS A 79 -5.50 0.34 -14.37
C LYS A 79 -6.31 0.71 -13.12
N GLN A 80 -7.63 0.57 -13.15
CA GLN A 80 -8.51 0.91 -12.02
C GLN A 80 -8.23 -0.01 -10.83
N LEU A 81 -8.12 -1.32 -11.07
CA LEU A 81 -7.79 -2.28 -10.01
C LEU A 81 -6.43 -1.95 -9.37
N ARG A 82 -5.44 -1.59 -10.19
CA ARG A 82 -4.14 -1.12 -9.69
C ARG A 82 -4.28 0.14 -8.85
N ASP A 83 -5.03 1.14 -9.31
CA ASP A 83 -5.18 2.41 -8.60
C ASP A 83 -5.87 2.22 -7.23
N GLU A 84 -6.87 1.34 -7.14
CA GLU A 84 -7.50 0.96 -5.86
C GLU A 84 -6.50 0.24 -4.93
N MET A 85 -5.77 -0.74 -5.46
CA MET A 85 -4.75 -1.48 -4.69
C MET A 85 -3.66 -0.54 -4.17
N VAL A 86 -3.19 0.40 -4.99
CA VAL A 86 -2.25 1.46 -4.59
C VAL A 86 -2.82 2.25 -3.41
N GLY A 87 -4.09 2.63 -3.47
CA GLY A 87 -4.79 3.32 -2.37
C GLY A 87 -4.73 2.53 -1.06
N PHE A 88 -5.07 1.24 -1.08
CA PHE A 88 -5.00 0.38 0.11
C PHE A 88 -3.58 0.25 0.67
N PHE A 89 -2.59 0.05 -0.20
CA PHE A 89 -1.20 -0.09 0.21
C PHE A 89 -0.69 1.18 0.90
N VAL A 90 -0.90 2.35 0.29
CA VAL A 90 -0.41 3.62 0.84
C VAL A 90 -1.12 3.96 2.15
N ALA A 91 -2.45 3.79 2.20
CA ALA A 91 -3.22 4.07 3.40
C ALA A 91 -2.80 3.18 4.58
N GLY A 92 -2.57 1.89 4.34
CA GLY A 92 -2.18 0.94 5.38
C GLY A 92 -0.72 1.08 5.79
N HIS A 93 0.19 1.28 4.85
CA HIS A 93 1.62 1.23 5.12
C HIS A 93 2.10 2.36 6.04
N ASP A 94 1.80 3.62 5.70
CA ASP A 94 2.38 4.76 6.40
C ASP A 94 1.72 4.96 7.77
N THR A 95 0.41 4.76 7.87
CA THR A 95 -0.33 4.92 9.12
C THR A 95 0.03 3.86 10.15
N THR A 96 0.10 2.58 9.74
CA THR A 96 0.45 1.48 10.66
C THR A 96 1.92 1.53 11.04
N SER A 97 2.83 1.83 10.11
CA SER A 97 4.26 1.99 10.41
C SER A 97 4.50 3.12 11.41
N MET A 98 3.80 4.25 11.24
CA MET A 98 3.87 5.37 12.19
C MET A 98 3.29 5.00 13.55
N ALA A 99 2.13 4.34 13.58
CA ALA A 99 1.50 3.91 14.82
C ALA A 99 2.37 2.91 15.60
N LEU A 100 2.94 1.91 14.91
CA LEU A 100 3.85 0.93 15.51
C LEU A 100 5.13 1.59 16.01
N SER A 101 5.76 2.42 15.19
CA SER A 101 7.00 3.12 15.58
C SER A 101 6.78 4.01 16.81
N SER A 102 5.69 4.76 16.83
CA SER A 102 5.32 5.61 17.98
C SER A 102 5.00 4.78 19.22
N SER A 103 4.26 3.68 19.05
CA SER A 103 3.90 2.78 20.16
C SER A 103 5.15 2.17 20.78
N LEU A 104 6.04 1.60 19.96
CA LEU A 104 7.30 1.02 20.44
C LEU A 104 8.21 2.06 21.09
N TYR A 105 8.29 3.27 20.53
CA TYR A 105 9.02 4.38 21.13
C TYR A 105 8.50 4.70 22.54
N PHE A 106 7.18 4.82 22.71
CA PHE A 106 6.58 5.14 24.00
C PHE A 106 6.71 4.00 25.01
N LEU A 107 6.57 2.74 24.59
CA LEU A 107 6.81 1.59 25.47
C LEU A 107 8.26 1.56 25.98
N ALA A 108 9.23 1.80 25.10
CA ALA A 108 10.65 1.87 25.49
C ALA A 108 10.96 3.04 26.44
N LYS A 109 10.23 4.16 26.30
CA LYS A 109 10.40 5.35 27.14
C LYS A 109 9.73 5.24 28.51
N TYR A 110 8.67 4.44 28.63
CA TYR A 110 7.84 4.29 29.83
C TYR A 110 7.74 2.81 30.25
N PRO A 111 8.75 2.27 30.96
CA PRO A 111 8.83 0.85 31.32
C PRO A 111 7.61 0.34 32.11
N GLU A 112 6.97 1.18 32.90
CA GLU A 112 5.75 0.85 33.64
C GLU A 112 4.57 0.53 32.72
N MET A 113 4.45 1.25 31.59
CA MET A 113 3.44 0.97 30.58
C MET A 113 3.78 -0.30 29.81
N GLN A 114 5.06 -0.52 29.53
CA GLN A 114 5.54 -1.73 28.88
C GLN A 114 5.26 -2.98 29.72
N GLU A 115 5.53 -2.95 31.03
CA GLU A 115 5.29 -4.09 31.91
C GLU A 115 3.79 -4.40 32.02
N ARG A 116 2.96 -3.36 32.10
CA ARG A 116 1.50 -3.52 32.10
C ARG A 116 1.00 -4.14 30.79
N ALA A 117 1.42 -3.61 29.64
CA ALA A 117 1.04 -4.16 28.33
C ALA A 117 1.50 -5.61 28.15
N ARG A 118 2.68 -5.95 28.66
CA ARG A 118 3.19 -7.33 28.69
C ARG A 118 2.33 -8.23 29.58
N GLY A 119 1.96 -7.75 30.77
CA GLY A 119 1.07 -8.46 31.68
C GLY A 119 -0.30 -8.77 31.05
N GLU A 120 -0.85 -7.86 30.25
CA GLU A 120 -2.13 -8.06 29.55
C GLU A 120 -2.07 -9.19 28.49
N VAL A 121 -0.92 -9.45 27.87
CA VAL A 121 -0.76 -10.47 26.81
C VAL A 121 -0.35 -11.84 27.36
N ILE A 122 0.36 -11.87 28.49
CA ILE A 122 0.90 -13.10 29.09
C ILE A 122 -0.02 -13.68 30.18
N SER A 123 -0.99 -12.90 30.67
CA SER A 123 -2.08 -13.41 31.52
C SER A 123 -3.06 -14.29 30.75
#